data_AF-A0A2E7DHV2-F1
#
_entry.id   AF-A0A2E7DHV2-F1
#
_cell.length_a   1.000
_cell.length_b   1.000
_cell.length_c   1.000
_cell.angle_alpha   90.00
_cell.angle_beta   90.00
_cell.angle_gamma   90.00
#
_symmetry.space_group_name_H-M   'P 1'
#
loop_
_entity.id
_entity.type
_entity.pdbx_description
1 polymer ?
#
loop_
_entity_poly.entity_id
_entity_poly.type
_entity_poly.pdbx_seq_one_letter_code
_entity_poly.pdbx_strand_id
1 'polypeptide(L)'
;SGVLIHVAPDDLNSALDELARVSRKYVLLIEYFARELEPIPYRGQEDMLWKADYGRLFISRHPNWAPVDAGFFWEPTTGFDDSNWWLFMNRGSDE
;
A
#
# COMPACT_ATOMS: atom_id res chain seq x y z
N SER A 1 7.99 -3.52 3.57
CA SER A 1 6.58 -3.58 4.00
C SER A 1 6.39 -2.62 5.16
N GLY A 2 5.16 -2.22 5.43
CA GLY A 2 4.81 -1.48 6.65
C GLY A 2 5.28 -0.02 6.65
N VAL A 3 5.19 0.67 5.51
CA VAL A 3 5.61 2.09 5.41
C VAL A 3 4.40 2.99 5.24
N LEU A 4 3.52 2.70 4.27
CA LEU A 4 2.32 3.50 4.05
C LEU A 4 1.36 3.46 5.24
N ILE A 5 1.38 2.38 6.03
CA ILE A 5 0.65 2.29 7.29
C ILE A 5 1.06 3.34 8.33
N HIS A 6 2.21 4.00 8.19
CA HIS A 6 2.66 5.07 9.09
C HIS A 6 2.49 6.48 8.50
N VAL A 7 1.92 6.60 7.31
CA VAL A 7 1.68 7.90 6.67
C VAL A 7 0.30 8.41 7.11
N ALA A 8 0.27 9.62 7.66
CA ALA A 8 -0.97 10.25 8.09
C ALA A 8 -1.95 10.43 6.91
N PRO A 9 -3.28 10.38 7.16
CA PRO A 9 -4.29 10.49 6.11
C PRO A 9 -4.11 11.69 5.17
N ASP A 10 -3.73 12.84 5.74
CA ASP A 10 -3.52 14.10 5.00
C ASP A 10 -2.31 14.04 4.05
N ASP A 11 -1.32 13.21 4.36
CA ASP A 11 -0.09 13.05 3.58
C ASP A 11 -0.14 11.83 2.64
N LEU A 12 -1.12 10.93 2.81
CA LEU A 12 -1.18 9.66 2.09
C LEU A 12 -1.24 9.84 0.58
N ASN A 13 -2.02 10.81 0.10
CA ASN A 13 -2.11 11.12 -1.33
C ASN A 13 -0.76 11.53 -1.92
N SER A 14 0.01 12.36 -1.20
CA SER A 14 1.35 12.80 -1.62
C SER A 14 2.33 11.64 -1.67
N ALA A 15 2.25 10.72 -0.70
CA ALA A 15 3.09 9.51 -0.69
C ALA A 15 2.76 8.57 -1.87
N LEU A 16 1.48 8.39 -2.19
CA LEU A 16 1.05 7.59 -3.35
C LEU A 16 1.49 8.22 -4.67
N ASP A 17 1.35 9.55 -4.81
CA ASP A 17 1.85 10.29 -5.98
C ASP A 17 3.34 10.10 -6.19
N GLU A 18 4.11 10.20 -5.10
CA GLU A 18 5.55 10.02 -5.14
C GLU A 18 5.94 8.61 -5.56
N LEU A 19 5.26 7.58 -5.03
CA LEU A 19 5.44 6.19 -5.45
C LEU A 19 5.24 6.02 -6.96
N ALA A 20 4.19 6.61 -7.53
CA ALA A 20 3.92 6.54 -8.95
C ALA A 20 4.97 7.32 -9.78
N ARG A 21 5.43 8.48 -9.28
CA ARG A 21 6.39 9.35 -9.98
C ARG A 21 7.79 8.74 -10.07
N VAL A 22 8.26 8.10 -9.00
CA VAL A 22 9.64 7.57 -8.92
C VAL A 22 9.76 6.14 -9.44
N SER A 23 8.65 5.43 -9.58
CA SER A 23 8.65 4.06 -10.06
C SER A 23 8.53 3.99 -11.58
N ARG A 24 9.43 3.25 -12.22
CA ARG A 24 9.42 3.12 -13.69
C ARG A 24 8.38 2.11 -14.18
N LYS A 25 8.54 0.84 -13.78
CA LYS A 25 7.79 -0.30 -14.35
C LYS A 25 6.88 -0.99 -13.35
N TYR A 26 7.34 -1.17 -12.11
CA TYR A 26 6.60 -1.90 -11.09
C TYR A 26 6.54 -1.13 -9.78
N VAL A 27 5.42 -1.29 -9.07
CA VAL A 27 5.23 -0.88 -7.66
C VAL A 27 4.73 -2.09 -6.91
N LEU A 28 5.37 -2.40 -5.78
CA LEU A 28 4.93 -3.43 -4.84
C LEU A 28 4.58 -2.76 -3.52
N LEU A 29 3.33 -2.90 -3.10
CA LEU A 29 2.85 -2.45 -1.79
C LEU A 29 2.69 -3.67 -0.88
N ILE A 30 3.10 -3.57 0.38
CA ILE A 30 2.94 -4.63 1.39
C ILE A 30 2.56 -3.97 2.72
N GLU A 31 1.27 -3.97 3.03
CA GLU A 31 0.68 -3.11 4.08
C GLU A 31 -0.52 -3.81 4.77
N TYR A 32 -0.97 -3.26 5.91
CA TYR A 32 -2.12 -3.82 6.64
C TYR A 32 -3.45 -3.43 6.00
N PHE A 33 -4.31 -4.42 5.81
CA PHE A 33 -5.58 -4.25 5.12
C PHE A 33 -6.75 -3.96 6.08
N ALA A 34 -7.58 -3.00 5.65
CA ALA A 34 -8.95 -2.78 6.10
C ALA A 34 -9.75 -2.26 4.89
N ARG A 35 -11.08 -2.39 4.89
CA ARG A 35 -11.90 -1.91 3.75
C ARG A 35 -11.90 -0.39 3.64
N GLU A 36 -11.89 0.27 4.79
CA GLU A 36 -11.82 1.72 4.92
C GLU A 36 -10.52 2.08 5.63
N LEU A 37 -10.18 3.37 5.62
CA LEU A 37 -9.03 3.89 6.37
C LEU A 37 -9.36 3.87 7.87
N GLU A 38 -8.63 3.06 8.63
CA GLU A 38 -8.88 2.83 10.06
C GLU A 38 -7.59 3.03 10.86
N PRO A 39 -7.52 4.00 11.80
CA PRO A 39 -6.40 4.09 12.72
C PRO A 39 -6.42 2.89 13.66
N ILE A 40 -5.24 2.39 14.04
CA ILE A 40 -5.11 1.37 15.08
C ILE A 40 -4.12 1.82 16.16
N PRO A 41 -4.35 1.44 17.43
CA PRO A 41 -3.42 1.76 18.51
C PRO A 41 -2.04 1.16 18.21
N TYR A 42 -1.00 1.99 18.24
CA TYR A 42 0.37 1.58 17.99
C TYR A 42 1.27 1.99 19.14
N ARG A 43 1.78 1.01 19.89
CA ARG A 43 2.67 1.23 21.05
C ARG A 43 2.09 2.21 22.09
N GLY A 44 0.77 2.20 22.28
CA GLY A 44 0.06 3.10 23.19
C GLY A 44 -0.08 4.53 22.69
N GLN A 45 0.11 4.76 21.39
CA GLN A 45 -0.19 6.01 20.69
C GLN A 45 -1.31 5.77 19.69
N GLU A 46 -2.21 6.75 19.57
CA GLU A 46 -3.20 6.83 18.49
C GLU A 46 -2.60 7.57 17.29
N ASP A 47 -3.23 7.47 16.12
CA ASP A 47 -2.85 8.24 14.92
C ASP A 47 -1.37 8.10 14.51
N MET A 48 -0.81 6.91 14.71
CA MET A 48 0.56 6.55 14.30
C MET A 48 0.61 5.34 13.37
N LEU A 49 -0.53 4.66 13.20
CA LEU A 49 -0.66 3.51 12.33
C LEU A 49 -2.08 3.40 11.80
N TRP A 50 -2.23 3.18 10.49
CA TRP A 50 -3.51 2.99 9.82
C TRP A 50 -3.54 1.69 9.03
N LYS A 51 -4.72 1.08 8.92
CA LYS A 51 -5.04 0.01 7.97
C LYS A 51 -5.91 0.59 6.87
N ALA A 52 -5.73 0.11 5.64
CA ALA A 52 -6.55 0.51 4.50
C ALA A 52 -6.40 -0.48 3.33
N ASP A 53 -7.26 -0.33 2.32
CA ASP A 53 -7.05 -0.95 1.01
C ASP A 53 -6.08 -0.10 0.18
N TYR A 54 -4.79 -0.15 0.54
CA TYR A 54 -3.74 0.62 -0.13
C TYR A 54 -3.63 0.29 -1.62
N GLY A 55 -3.94 -0.94 -2.01
CA GLY A 55 -4.01 -1.34 -3.41
C GLY A 55 -5.09 -0.57 -4.17
N ARG A 56 -6.31 -0.50 -3.62
CA ARG A 56 -7.41 0.29 -4.18
C ARG A 56 -7.11 1.78 -4.21
N LEU A 57 -6.51 2.32 -3.14
CA LEU A 57 -6.11 3.73 -3.07
C LEU A 57 -5.12 4.08 -4.18
N PHE A 58 -4.09 3.24 -4.38
CA PHE A 58 -3.08 3.45 -5.41
C PHE A 58 -3.68 3.43 -6.83
N ILE A 59 -4.41 2.40 -7.22
CA ILE A 59 -4.94 2.28 -8.59
C ILE A 59 -6.06 3.26 -8.92
N SER A 60 -6.87 3.66 -7.92
CA SER A 60 -7.93 4.66 -8.12
C SER A 60 -7.32 6.05 -8.38
N ARG A 61 -6.15 6.31 -7.79
CA ARG A 61 -5.41 7.56 -7.97
C ARG A 61 -4.54 7.56 -9.23
N HIS A 62 -3.99 6.41 -9.62
CA HIS A 62 -3.07 6.28 -10.74
C HIS A 62 -3.58 5.30 -11.81
N PRO A 63 -4.51 5.71 -12.70
CA PRO A 63 -5.20 4.81 -13.63
C PRO A 63 -4.30 4.20 -14.72
N ASN A 64 -3.08 4.70 -14.89
CA ASN A 64 -2.04 4.15 -15.75
C ASN A 64 -1.33 2.92 -15.15
N TRP A 65 -1.57 2.61 -13.87
CA TRP A 65 -1.07 1.41 -13.21
C TRP A 65 -2.13 0.32 -13.21
N ALA A 66 -1.73 -0.92 -13.53
CA ALA A 66 -2.61 -2.08 -13.53
C ALA A 66 -2.13 -3.14 -12.52
N PRO A 67 -3.05 -3.85 -11.85
CA PRO A 67 -2.69 -4.99 -11.01
C PRO A 67 -2.09 -6.10 -11.88
N VAL A 68 -1.01 -6.68 -11.39
CA VAL A 68 -0.33 -7.85 -11.98
C VAL A 68 -0.60 -9.08 -11.13
N ASP A 69 -0.44 -8.96 -9.82
CA ASP A 69 -0.61 -10.03 -8.87
C ASP A 69 -0.90 -9.45 -7.48
N ALA A 70 -1.48 -10.26 -6.59
CA ALA A 70 -1.76 -9.87 -5.22
C ALA A 70 -1.87 -11.10 -4.32
N GLY A 71 -1.71 -10.89 -3.02
CA GLY A 71 -1.86 -11.97 -2.05
C GLY A 71 -1.83 -11.48 -0.61
N PHE A 72 -1.65 -12.44 0.28
CA PHE A 72 -1.62 -12.23 1.72
C PHE A 72 -0.46 -13.00 2.32
N PHE A 73 0.41 -12.29 3.03
CA PHE A 73 1.36 -12.91 3.93
C PHE A 73 0.62 -13.28 5.22
N TRP A 74 0.65 -14.57 5.53
CA TRP A 74 0.14 -15.10 6.78
C TRP A 74 1.34 -15.37 7.69
N GLU A 75 1.36 -14.78 8.89
CA GLU A 75 2.53 -14.80 9.77
C GLU A 75 3.08 -16.20 10.05
N PRO A 76 2.26 -17.21 10.39
CA PRO A 76 2.76 -18.55 10.71
C PRO A 76 3.49 -19.26 9.58
N THR A 77 3.24 -18.88 8.32
CA THR A 77 3.85 -19.54 7.15
C THR A 77 4.97 -18.74 6.52
N THR A 78 5.09 -17.45 6.85
CA THR A 78 5.98 -16.53 6.13
C THR A 78 6.96 -15.79 7.04
N GLY A 79 6.65 -15.66 8.34
CA GLY A 79 7.43 -14.87 9.29
C GLY A 79 7.30 -13.35 9.11
N PHE A 80 6.43 -12.88 8.21
CA PHE A 80 6.02 -11.48 8.10
C PHE A 80 4.73 -11.27 8.89
N ASP A 81 4.48 -10.05 9.39
CA ASP A 81 3.17 -9.72 9.95
C ASP A 81 2.05 -9.99 8.93
N ASP A 82 0.85 -10.30 9.44
CA ASP A 82 -0.36 -10.48 8.62
C ASP A 82 -0.61 -9.24 7.75
N SER A 83 -0.28 -9.35 6.47
CA SER A 83 -0.24 -8.20 5.56
C SER A 83 -0.64 -8.58 4.14
N ASN A 84 -1.38 -7.69 3.50
CA ASN A 84 -1.70 -7.83 2.09
C ASN A 84 -0.55 -7.29 1.26
N TRP A 85 -0.35 -7.87 0.07
CA TRP A 85 0.55 -7.33 -0.92
C TRP A 85 -0.13 -7.20 -2.28
N TRP A 86 0.25 -6.16 -3.01
CA TRP A 86 -0.23 -5.87 -4.35
C TRP A 86 0.93 -5.47 -5.25
N LEU A 87 1.06 -6.15 -6.38
CA LEU A 87 2.02 -5.82 -7.43
C LEU A 87 1.29 -5.12 -8.57
N PHE A 88 1.77 -3.95 -8.94
CA PHE A 88 1.26 -3.15 -10.05
C PHE A 88 2.33 -2.96 -11.12
N MET A 89 1.90 -2.86 -12.38
CA MET A 89 2.73 -2.50 -13.52
C MET A 89 2.27 -1.19 -14.14
N ASN A 90 3.21 -0.32 -14.47
CA ASN A 90 2.95 0.89 -15.25
C ASN A 90 2.75 0.52 -16.73
N ARG A 91 1.53 0.75 -17.26
CA ARG A 91 1.17 0.40 -18.64
C ARG A 91 1.83 1.30 -19.68
N GLY A 92 2.35 2.47 -19.29
CA GLY A 92 3.08 3.37 -20.18
C GLY A 92 4.60 3.17 -20.19
N SER A 93 5.10 2.11 -19.54
CA SER A 93 6.55 1.85 -19.43
C SER A 93 7.12 0.88 -20.48
N ASP A 94 6.24 0.36 -21.36
CA ASP A 94 6.61 -0.51 -22.47
C ASP A 94 6.75 0.24 -23.82
N GLU A 95 6.58 1.56 -23.81
CA GLU A 95 6.96 2.49 -24.90
C GLU A 95 8.34 3.12 -24.62
#